data_AF-W7E3V8-F1
#
_entry.id   AF-W7E3V8-F1
#
_cell.length_a   1.000
_cell.length_b   1.000
_cell.length_c   1.000
_cell.angle_alpha   90.00
_cell.angle_beta   90.00
_cell.angle_gamma   90.00
#
_symmetry.space_group_name_H-M   'P 1'
#
loop_
_entity.id
_entity.type
_entity.pdbx_description
1 polymer ?
#
loop_
_entity_poly.entity_id
_entity_poly.type
_entity_poly.pdbx_seq_one_letter_code
_entity_poly.pdbx_strand_id
1 'polypeptide(L)' 'LACSQVCGSRAYVPVKNVRDRPARAKLHDKALMGWLIGTEGTNIYKVWIPASNRVITSRDV' A
#
# COMPACT_ATOMS: atom_id res chain seq x y z
N LEU A 1 -7.66 19.43 -14.60
CA LEU A 1 -8.46 18.45 -13.84
C LEU A 1 -7.50 17.49 -13.13
N ALA A 2 -7.10 17.82 -11.90
CA ALA A 2 -6.32 16.89 -11.08
C ALA A 2 -7.31 15.90 -10.46
N CYS A 3 -7.18 14.60 -10.76
CA CYS A 3 -8.03 13.59 -10.14
C CYS A 3 -7.62 13.46 -8.66
N SER A 4 -8.33 14.16 -7.78
CA SER A 4 -8.13 14.17 -6.32
C SER A 4 -8.81 13.01 -5.61
N GLN A 5 -9.36 12.06 -6.36
CA GLN A 5 -9.87 10.80 -5.82
C GLN A 5 -8.83 9.74 -6.12
N VAL A 6 -8.31 9.09 -5.08
CA VAL A 6 -7.51 7.89 -5.23
C VAL A 6 -8.40 6.85 -5.92
N CYS A 7 -8.22 6.68 -7.23
CA CYS A 7 -8.96 5.71 -8.01
C CYS A 7 -8.41 4.32 -7.71
N GLY A 8 -8.97 3.64 -6.70
CA GLY A 8 -8.71 2.23 -6.50
C GLY A 8 -9.30 1.64 -5.22
N SER A 9 -9.19 0.33 -5.12
CA SER A 9 -9.62 -0.45 -3.95
C SER A 9 -8.63 -0.31 -2.80
N ARG A 10 -9.13 -0.45 -1.57
CA ARG A 10 -8.29 -0.62 -0.38
C ARG A 10 -7.44 -1.89 -0.52
N ALA A 11 -6.17 -1.80 -0.20
CA ALA A 11 -5.20 -2.89 -0.35
C ALA A 11 -4.40 -3.10 0.96
N TYR A 12 -3.98 -4.34 1.22
CA TYR A 12 -3.23 -4.70 2.41
C TYR A 12 -1.94 -5.41 2.03
N VAL A 13 -0.85 -4.64 1.95
CA VAL A 13 0.44 -5.16 1.50
C VAL A 13 1.17 -5.82 2.68
N PRO A 14 1.57 -7.10 2.59
CA PRO A 14 2.29 -7.78 3.67
C PRO A 14 3.60 -7.06 4.03
N VAL A 15 3.82 -6.83 5.33
CA VAL A 15 5.06 -6.28 5.87
C VAL A 15 6.09 -7.40 5.91
N LYS A 16 7.08 -7.34 5.01
CA LYS A 16 8.19 -8.33 4.99
C LYS A 16 9.27 -8.02 6.02
N ASN A 17 9.47 -6.74 6.33
CA ASN A 17 10.46 -6.28 7.30
C ASN A 17 9.81 -5.44 8.41
N VAL A 18 10.16 -5.75 9.66
CA VAL A 18 9.64 -5.04 10.85
C VAL A 18 9.99 -3.54 10.83
N ARG A 19 11.07 -3.14 10.13
CA ARG A 19 11.50 -1.74 9.99
C ARG A 19 10.54 -0.89 9.15
N ASP A 20 9.75 -1.51 8.27
CA ASP A 20 8.78 -0.80 7.43
C ASP A 20 7.45 -0.55 8.16
N ARG A 21 7.37 -0.98 9.44
CA ARG A 21 6.20 -0.80 10.28
C ARG A 21 6.09 0.65 10.77
N PRO A 22 4.92 1.31 10.60
CA PRO A 22 4.67 2.57 11.26
C PRO A 22 4.56 2.36 12.78
N ALA A 23 5.27 3.19 13.56
CA ALA A 23 5.47 3.04 15.01
C ALA A 23 4.17 2.98 15.85
N ARG A 24 3.00 3.31 15.30
CA ARG A 24 1.71 3.36 16.00
C ARG A 24 0.66 2.35 15.51
N ALA A 25 0.98 1.42 14.61
CA ALA A 25 0.03 0.40 14.17
C ALA A 25 -0.15 -0.68 15.25
N LYS A 26 -1.26 -0.60 16.02
CA LYS A 26 -1.62 -1.54 17.10
C LYS A 26 -2.56 -2.69 16.67
N LEU A 27 -2.98 -2.79 15.41
CA LEU A 27 -3.96 -3.81 14.97
C LEU A 27 -3.64 -4.55 13.66
N HIS A 28 -2.61 -4.14 12.89
CA HIS A 28 -2.26 -4.77 11.62
C HIS A 28 -0.76 -5.05 11.53
N ASP A 29 -0.25 -5.88 12.44
CA ASP A 29 1.19 -6.14 12.58
C ASP A 29 1.85 -6.77 11.34
N LYS A 30 1.04 -7.34 10.44
CA LYS A 30 1.51 -8.09 9.27
C LYS A 30 1.31 -7.38 7.94
N ALA A 31 0.63 -6.23 7.88
CA ALA A 31 0.31 -5.58 6.60
C ALA A 31 0.19 -4.06 6.69
N LEU A 32 0.64 -3.37 5.63
CA LEU A 32 0.44 -1.95 5.39
C LEU A 32 -0.89 -1.74 4.66
N MET A 33 -1.77 -0.93 5.24
CA MET A 33 -3.00 -0.50 4.57
C MET A 33 -2.67 0.63 3.59
N GLY A 34 -3.15 0.50 2.36
CA GLY A 34 -3.02 1.50 1.32
C GLY A 34 -4.14 1.44 0.29
N TRP A 35 -3.88 2.06 -0.85
CA TRP A 35 -4.82 2.14 -1.95
C TRP A 35 -4.13 1.74 -3.25
N LEU A 36 -4.78 0.87 -4.03
CA LEU A 36 -4.30 0.52 -5.36
C LEU A 36 -4.34 1.77 -6.25
N ILE A 37 -3.25 2.06 -6.95
CA ILE A 37 -3.17 3.21 -7.87
C ILE A 37 -2.68 2.81 -9.26
N GLY A 38 -2.35 1.54 -9.47
CA GLY A 38 -1.95 1.04 -10.78
C GLY A 38 -1.41 -0.40 -10.75
N THR A 39 -1.08 -0.91 -11.93
CA THR A 39 -0.42 -2.21 -12.12
C THR A 39 0.73 -2.06 -13.11
N GLU A 40 1.82 -2.80 -12.91
CA GLU A 40 2.97 -2.90 -13.81
C GLU A 40 3.07 -4.26 -14.52
N GLY A 41 2.13 -5.17 -14.28
CA GLY A 41 2.14 -6.51 -14.90
C GLY A 41 1.05 -7.42 -14.37
N THR A 42 1.09 -8.70 -14.73
CA THR A 42 -0.01 -9.66 -14.47
C THR A 42 -0.37 -9.80 -12.99
N ASN A 43 0.58 -9.60 -12.06
CA ASN A 43 0.36 -9.59 -10.62
C ASN A 43 1.37 -8.66 -9.92
N ILE A 44 1.54 -7.43 -10.43
CA ILE A 44 2.46 -6.44 -9.84
C ILE A 44 1.70 -5.13 -9.68
N TYR A 45 1.39 -4.78 -8.44
CA TYR A 45 0.50 -3.69 -8.08
C TYR A 45 1.27 -2.52 -7.49
N LYS A 46 0.88 -1.30 -7.87
CA LYS A 46 1.33 -0.06 -7.23
C LYS A 46 0.31 0.35 -6.19
N VAL A 47 0.77 0.45 -4.94
CA VAL A 47 -0.07 0.79 -3.79
C VAL A 47 0.48 2.04 -3.13
N TRP A 48 -0.36 3.06 -2.97
CA TRP A 48 -0.03 4.22 -2.16
C TRP A 48 -0.33 3.96 -0.69
N ILE A 49 0.69 4.13 0.16
CA ILE A 49 0.62 3.99 1.61
C ILE A 49 0.52 5.40 2.22
N PRO A 50 -0.65 5.82 2.74
CA PRO A 50 -0.83 7.17 3.28
C PRO A 50 0.00 7.40 4.55
N ALA A 51 0.23 6.36 5.35
CA ALA A 51 0.98 6.45 6.61
C ALA A 51 2.44 6.89 6.42
N SER A 52 3.04 6.59 5.27
CA SER A 52 4.42 6.96 4.94
C SER A 52 4.52 7.88 3.72
N ASN A 53 3.37 8.27 3.13
CA ASN A 53 3.24 9.00 1.88
C ASN A 53 4.14 8.46 0.76
N ARG A 54 4.10 7.14 0.55
CA ARG A 54 4.95 6.45 -0.44
C ARG A 54 4.11 5.55 -1.33
N VAL A 55 4.55 5.40 -2.56
CA VAL A 55 4.06 4.35 -3.46
C VAL A 55 5.01 3.16 -3.35
N ILE A 56 4.46 1.98 -3.12
CA ILE A 56 5.20 0.72 -3.11
C ILE A 56 4.69 -0.19 -4.21
N THR A 57 5.59 -1.04 -4.70
CA THR A 57 5.24 -2.10 -5.65
C THR A 57 5.14 -3.42 -4.89
N SER A 58 4.03 -4.14 -5.04
CA SER A 58 3.83 -5.45 -4.41
C SER A 58 3.23 -6.45 -5.38
N ARG A 59 3.60 -7.72 -5.24
CA ARG A 59 2.92 -8.83 -5.93
C ARG A 59 1.72 -9.37 -5.16
N ASP A 60 1.76 -9.18 -3.86
CA ASP A 60 0.77 -9.68 -2.91
C ASP A 60 0.07 -8.45 -2.28
N VAL A 61 -1.26 -8.37 -2.39
CA VAL A 61 -2.09 -7.22 -1.95
C VAL A 61 -3.37 -7.68 -1.28
#